data_AF-A0A7S0BIU4-F1
#
_entry.id   AF-A0A7S0BIU4-F1
#
_cell.length_a   1.000
_cell.length_b   1.000
_cell.length_c   1.000
_cell.angle_alpha   90.00
_cell.angle_beta   90.00
_cell.angle_gamma   90.00
#
_symmetry.space_group_name_H-M   'P 1'
#
loop_
_entity.id
_entity.type
_entity.pdbx_description
1 polymer ?
#
loop_
_entity_poly.entity_id
_entity_poly.type
_entity_poly.pdbx_seq_one_letter_code
_entity_poly.pdbx_strand_id
1 'polypeptide(L)'
;RDPNFDIENYRGPLREWVLLDRPRRELRRRFNLFLRETKDQKSGSALYMESIRAMCSNNHQSIVVSYRHLSSADPVLAVWVADAPIEMLSIFDDVAKHVALSLFPSYEKIHPDIYVRIADLPIVDNLRDIRHIHLNCLVKVAGVVTRRTGVFPHMKIVKLDCQRCG
;
A
#
# COMPACT_ATOMS: atom_id res chain seq x y z
N ARG A 1 -10.17 -14.00 -19.50
CA ARG A 1 -10.89 -12.76 -19.10
C ARG A 1 -12.25 -13.25 -18.63
N ASP A 2 -12.46 -13.36 -17.33
CA ASP A 2 -13.75 -13.80 -16.78
C ASP A 2 -14.42 -12.58 -16.16
N PRO A 3 -15.52 -12.09 -16.74
CA PRO A 3 -16.19 -10.87 -16.28
C PRO A 3 -16.95 -11.03 -14.96
N ASN A 4 -16.85 -12.18 -14.28
CA ASN A 4 -17.70 -12.54 -13.15
C ASN A 4 -16.95 -13.16 -11.96
N PHE A 5 -15.64 -12.90 -11.81
CA PHE A 5 -14.92 -13.32 -10.60
C PHE A 5 -15.31 -12.40 -9.44
N ASP A 6 -16.23 -12.88 -8.62
CA ASP A 6 -16.58 -12.24 -7.36
C ASP A 6 -15.46 -12.46 -6.34
N ILE A 7 -14.77 -11.37 -5.98
CA ILE A 7 -13.67 -11.41 -5.03
C ILE A 7 -14.18 -11.54 -3.58
N GLU A 8 -15.44 -11.17 -3.34
CA GLU A 8 -16.03 -11.07 -2.00
C GLU A 8 -16.45 -12.44 -1.45
N ASN A 9 -16.74 -13.40 -2.34
CA ASN A 9 -17.10 -14.77 -1.97
C ASN A 9 -15.88 -15.65 -1.66
N TYR A 10 -15.05 -15.22 -0.69
CA TYR A 10 -13.92 -15.99 -0.23
C TYR A 10 -14.30 -16.94 0.91
N ARG A 11 -13.62 -18.09 0.98
CA ARG A 11 -13.76 -19.05 2.07
C ARG A 11 -12.43 -19.16 2.81
N GLY A 12 -12.42 -18.85 4.10
CA GLY A 12 -11.24 -18.98 4.96
C GLY A 12 -10.61 -17.63 5.37
N PRO A 13 -9.35 -17.63 5.83
CA PRO A 13 -8.67 -16.42 6.28
C PRO A 13 -8.40 -15.47 5.11
N LEU A 14 -8.76 -14.18 5.26
CA LEU A 14 -8.57 -13.17 4.21
C LEU A 14 -7.11 -13.07 3.75
N ARG A 15 -6.15 -13.17 4.68
CA ARG A 15 -4.71 -13.04 4.39
C ARG A 15 -4.21 -14.08 3.40
N GLU A 16 -4.61 -15.32 3.58
CA GLU A 16 -4.25 -16.42 2.68
C GLU A 16 -4.96 -16.26 1.32
N TRP A 17 -6.21 -15.82 1.34
CA TRP A 17 -6.99 -15.58 0.14
C TRP A 17 -6.36 -14.50 -0.76
N VAL A 18 -5.92 -13.38 -0.18
CA VAL A 18 -5.29 -12.26 -0.90
C VAL A 18 -3.99 -12.69 -1.59
N LEU A 19 -3.29 -13.69 -1.07
CA LEU A 19 -2.05 -14.22 -1.64
C LEU A 19 -2.28 -15.11 -2.87
N LEU A 20 -3.48 -15.66 -3.06
CA LEU A 20 -3.79 -16.48 -4.23
C LEU A 20 -3.73 -15.66 -5.52
N ASP A 21 -3.25 -16.27 -6.61
CA ASP A 21 -3.01 -15.59 -7.89
C ASP A 21 -4.25 -14.89 -8.47
N ARG A 22 -5.44 -15.51 -8.32
CA ARG A 22 -6.69 -14.97 -8.87
C ARG A 22 -7.12 -13.68 -8.13
N PRO A 23 -7.36 -13.71 -6.80
CA PRO A 23 -7.59 -12.50 -6.01
C PRO A 23 -6.50 -11.45 -6.20
N ARG A 24 -5.21 -11.84 -6.14
CA ARG A 24 -4.10 -10.90 -6.28
C ARG A 24 -4.14 -10.15 -7.60
N ARG A 25 -4.44 -10.81 -8.73
CA ARG A 25 -4.58 -10.14 -10.04
C ARG A 25 -5.75 -9.16 -10.08
N GLU A 26 -6.88 -9.53 -9.48
CA GLU A 26 -8.04 -8.66 -9.44
C GLU A 26 -7.80 -7.43 -8.56
N LEU A 27 -7.19 -7.60 -7.38
CA LEU A 27 -6.78 -6.49 -6.51
C LEU A 27 -5.83 -5.52 -7.22
N ARG A 28 -4.85 -6.06 -7.95
CA ARG A 28 -3.95 -5.24 -8.78
C ARG A 28 -4.71 -4.43 -9.82
N ARG A 29 -5.69 -5.05 -10.50
CA ARG A 29 -6.51 -4.37 -11.50
C ARG A 29 -7.33 -3.25 -10.89
N ARG A 30 -8.04 -3.51 -9.78
CA ARG A 30 -8.90 -2.53 -9.11
C ARG A 30 -8.08 -1.36 -8.55
N PHE A 31 -6.94 -1.62 -7.94
CA PHE A 31 -6.07 -0.55 -7.44
C PHE A 31 -5.43 0.27 -8.56
N ASN A 32 -5.06 -0.35 -9.69
CA ASN A 32 -4.57 0.38 -10.87
C ASN A 32 -5.65 1.31 -11.43
N LEU A 33 -6.89 0.82 -11.50
CA LEU A 33 -8.06 1.61 -11.91
C LEU A 33 -8.24 2.80 -10.96
N PHE A 34 -8.21 2.57 -9.65
CA PHE A 34 -8.29 3.60 -8.62
C PHE A 34 -7.26 4.72 -8.81
N LEU A 35 -5.98 4.37 -9.04
CA LEU A 35 -4.92 5.37 -9.25
C LEU A 35 -5.16 6.24 -10.49
N ARG A 36 -5.81 5.70 -11.53
CA ARG A 36 -6.05 6.38 -12.81
C ARG A 36 -7.36 7.16 -12.85
N GLU A 37 -8.42 6.63 -12.25
CA GLU A 37 -9.78 7.16 -12.37
C GLU A 37 -10.14 8.12 -11.24
N THR A 38 -9.44 8.09 -10.11
CA THR A 38 -9.72 9.03 -9.03
C THR A 38 -9.36 10.45 -9.45
N LYS A 39 -10.38 11.31 -9.49
CA LYS A 39 -10.25 12.73 -9.83
C LYS A 39 -10.42 13.61 -8.61
N ASP A 40 -9.73 14.75 -8.62
CA ASP A 40 -9.97 15.79 -7.64
C ASP A 40 -11.35 16.42 -7.88
N GLN A 41 -12.10 16.65 -6.79
CA GLN A 41 -13.44 17.25 -6.85
C GLN A 41 -13.39 18.71 -7.31
N LYS A 42 -12.26 19.40 -7.11
CA LYS A 42 -12.12 20.84 -7.42
C LYS A 42 -11.61 21.09 -8.83
N SER A 43 -10.54 20.41 -9.27
CA SER A 43 -9.95 20.65 -10.59
C SER A 43 -10.32 19.62 -11.66
N GLY A 44 -10.93 18.49 -11.29
CA GLY A 44 -11.25 17.39 -12.21
C GLY A 44 -10.03 16.65 -12.76
N SER A 45 -8.82 17.01 -12.31
CA SER A 45 -7.56 16.36 -12.68
C SER A 45 -7.39 14.99 -12.00
N ALA A 46 -6.53 14.14 -12.57
CA ALA A 46 -6.23 12.82 -12.02
C ALA A 46 -5.27 12.94 -10.81
N LEU A 47 -5.85 12.98 -9.61
CA LEU A 47 -5.17 13.33 -8.35
C LEU A 47 -3.93 12.46 -8.08
N TYR A 48 -4.07 11.13 -8.18
CA TYR A 48 -2.96 10.21 -7.88
C TYR A 48 -1.93 10.12 -9.01
N MET A 49 -2.34 10.33 -10.26
CA MET A 49 -1.40 10.41 -11.38
C MET A 49 -0.50 11.64 -11.26
N GLU A 50 -1.05 12.79 -10.87
CA GLU A 50 -0.26 13.98 -10.57
C GLU A 50 0.62 13.80 -9.34
N SER A 51 0.10 13.15 -8.30
CA SER A 51 0.89 12.82 -7.10
C SER A 51 2.07 11.91 -7.42
N ILE A 52 1.89 10.90 -8.28
CA ILE A 52 2.97 10.02 -8.74
C ILE A 52 3.99 10.81 -9.57
N ARG A 53 3.54 11.70 -10.47
CA ARG A 53 4.45 12.57 -11.23
C ARG A 53 5.26 13.48 -10.31
N ALA A 54 4.62 14.11 -9.34
CA ALA A 54 5.27 14.97 -8.36
C ALA A 54 6.27 14.19 -7.48
N MET A 55 5.93 12.96 -7.09
CA MET A 55 6.84 12.06 -6.39
C MET A 55 8.10 11.78 -7.23
N CYS A 56 7.92 11.40 -8.50
CA CYS A 56 9.05 11.11 -9.39
C CYS A 56 9.92 12.34 -9.67
N SER A 57 9.31 13.50 -9.91
CA SER A 57 10.06 14.75 -10.15
C SER A 57 10.90 15.18 -8.95
N ASN A 58 10.47 14.84 -7.73
CA ASN A 58 11.19 15.14 -6.49
C ASN A 58 12.08 13.98 -6.00
N ASN A 59 12.27 12.93 -6.81
CA ASN A 59 13.06 11.75 -6.43
C ASN A 59 12.63 11.10 -5.11
N HIS A 60 11.32 11.11 -4.82
CA HIS A 60 10.74 10.45 -3.65
C HIS A 60 10.32 9.02 -3.98
N GLN A 61 10.22 8.15 -2.97
CA GLN A 61 9.82 6.75 -3.15
C GLN A 61 8.50 6.42 -2.43
N SER A 62 7.73 7.42 -2.03
CA SER A 62 6.49 7.21 -1.27
C SER A 62 5.36 8.04 -1.83
N ILE A 63 4.22 7.39 -2.04
CA ILE A 63 2.95 8.05 -2.40
C ILE A 63 1.97 7.93 -1.25
N VAL A 64 1.19 8.98 -1.03
CA VAL A 64 0.15 9.01 0.01
C VAL A 64 -1.21 8.80 -0.64
N VAL A 65 -1.96 7.82 -0.15
CA VAL A 65 -3.31 7.48 -0.59
C VAL A 65 -4.28 7.74 0.55
N SER A 66 -5.31 8.55 0.30
CA SER A 66 -6.34 8.80 1.31
C SER A 66 -7.29 7.61 1.39
N TYR A 67 -7.51 7.10 2.60
CA TYR A 67 -8.46 6.03 2.87
C TYR A 67 -9.88 6.43 2.44
N ARG A 68 -10.25 7.71 2.59
CA ARG A 68 -11.57 8.23 2.17
C ARG A 68 -11.80 8.10 0.67
N HIS A 69 -10.77 8.43 -0.13
CA HIS A 69 -10.86 8.26 -1.58
C HIS A 69 -10.95 6.78 -1.95
N LEU A 70 -10.15 5.94 -1.28
CA LEU A 70 -10.17 4.50 -1.49
C LEU A 70 -11.56 3.92 -1.16
N SER A 71 -12.15 4.27 -0.02
CA SER A 71 -13.46 3.79 0.39
C SER A 71 -14.60 4.26 -0.53
N SER A 72 -14.49 5.46 -1.10
CA SER A 72 -15.49 5.97 -2.04
C SER A 72 -15.41 5.30 -3.41
N ALA A 73 -14.20 4.91 -3.85
CA ALA A 73 -13.99 4.29 -5.14
C ALA A 73 -14.21 2.76 -5.10
N ASP A 74 -13.68 2.09 -4.07
CA ASP A 74 -13.84 0.66 -3.85
C ASP A 74 -13.88 0.38 -2.33
N PRO A 75 -15.09 0.24 -1.76
CA PRO A 75 -15.26 -0.08 -0.34
C PRO A 75 -14.58 -1.39 0.08
N VAL A 76 -14.53 -2.39 -0.81
CA VAL A 76 -13.96 -3.70 -0.51
C VAL A 76 -12.45 -3.58 -0.32
N LEU A 77 -11.78 -2.87 -1.23
CA LEU A 77 -10.35 -2.59 -1.09
C LEU A 77 -10.05 -1.85 0.22
N ALA A 78 -10.88 -0.89 0.60
CA ALA A 78 -10.68 -0.13 1.84
C ALA A 78 -10.77 -1.02 3.09
N VAL A 79 -11.81 -1.86 3.18
CA VAL A 79 -11.98 -2.81 4.29
C VAL A 79 -10.80 -3.79 4.35
N TRP A 80 -10.39 -4.36 3.22
CA TRP A 80 -9.34 -5.36 3.20
C TRP A 80 -7.96 -4.80 3.55
N VAL A 81 -7.69 -3.54 3.18
CA VAL A 81 -6.46 -2.85 3.62
C VAL A 81 -6.44 -2.64 5.14
N ALA A 82 -7.61 -2.44 5.76
CA ALA A 82 -7.70 -2.32 7.21
C ALA A 82 -7.45 -3.66 7.92
N ASP A 83 -7.96 -4.77 7.39
CA ASP A 83 -7.90 -6.10 8.02
C ASP A 83 -6.63 -6.90 7.71
N ALA A 84 -6.05 -6.71 6.52
CA ALA A 84 -4.86 -7.39 6.02
C ALA A 84 -3.86 -6.40 5.37
N PRO A 85 -3.35 -5.41 6.13
CA PRO A 85 -2.53 -4.33 5.58
C PRO A 85 -1.21 -4.81 4.96
N ILE A 86 -0.58 -5.85 5.50
CA ILE A 86 0.75 -6.30 5.03
C ILE A 86 0.65 -6.84 3.60
N GLU A 87 -0.28 -7.75 3.37
CA GLU A 87 -0.51 -8.38 2.07
C GLU A 87 -1.04 -7.37 1.05
N MET A 88 -1.96 -6.50 1.48
CA MET A 88 -2.56 -5.48 0.62
C MET A 88 -1.57 -4.38 0.22
N LEU A 89 -0.76 -3.88 1.15
CA LEU A 89 0.25 -2.85 0.85
C LEU A 89 1.33 -3.40 -0.08
N SER A 90 1.74 -4.67 0.07
CA SER A 90 2.64 -5.30 -0.90
C SER A 90 2.07 -5.28 -2.33
N ILE A 91 0.76 -5.51 -2.48
CA ILE A 91 0.10 -5.43 -3.79
C ILE A 91 0.06 -3.99 -4.31
N PHE A 92 -0.21 -3.03 -3.43
CA PHE A 92 -0.29 -1.62 -3.79
C PHE A 92 1.05 -1.04 -4.20
N ASP A 93 2.13 -1.40 -3.49
CA ASP A 93 3.51 -1.03 -3.79
C ASP A 93 3.90 -1.51 -5.20
N ASP A 94 3.61 -2.77 -5.53
CA ASP A 94 3.87 -3.33 -6.87
C ASP A 94 3.15 -2.54 -7.98
N VAL A 95 1.87 -2.21 -7.76
CA VAL A 95 1.05 -1.49 -8.74
C VAL A 95 1.50 -0.04 -8.89
N ALA A 96 1.79 0.63 -7.77
CA ALA A 96 2.31 1.99 -7.76
C ALA A 96 3.66 2.05 -8.49
N LYS A 97 4.55 1.08 -8.25
CA LYS A 97 5.81 0.93 -8.98
C LYS A 97 5.56 0.77 -10.48
N HIS A 98 4.67 -0.13 -10.88
CA HIS A 98 4.34 -0.33 -12.29
C HIS A 98 3.79 0.94 -12.95
N VAL A 99 2.92 1.69 -12.28
CA VAL A 99 2.39 2.96 -12.79
C VAL A 99 3.50 4.02 -12.90
N ALA A 100 4.34 4.16 -11.89
CA ALA A 100 5.46 5.09 -11.92
C ALA A 100 6.45 4.78 -13.06
N LEU A 101 6.79 3.51 -13.26
CA LEU A 101 7.67 3.07 -14.37
C LEU A 101 7.02 3.24 -15.73
N SER A 102 5.69 3.13 -15.84
CA SER A 102 4.99 3.41 -17.09
C SER A 102 5.07 4.90 -17.50
N LEU A 103 5.19 5.80 -16.53
CA LEU A 103 5.40 7.24 -16.76
C LEU A 103 6.89 7.56 -16.95
N PHE A 104 7.76 6.93 -16.15
CA PHE A 104 9.19 7.18 -16.11
C PHE A 104 9.97 5.86 -16.09
N PRO A 105 10.28 5.26 -17.26
CA PRO A 105 10.91 3.93 -17.33
C PRO A 105 12.28 3.83 -16.66
N SER A 106 13.02 4.94 -16.57
CA SER A 106 14.35 4.99 -15.94
C SER A 106 14.32 5.19 -14.43
N TYR A 107 13.13 5.34 -13.80
CA TYR A 107 13.02 5.68 -12.38
C TYR A 107 13.56 4.57 -11.45
N GLU A 108 13.57 3.32 -11.92
CA GLU A 108 14.14 2.17 -11.20
C GLU A 108 15.63 2.37 -10.84
N LYS A 109 16.36 3.20 -11.59
CA LYS A 109 17.76 3.52 -11.30
C LYS A 109 17.94 4.43 -10.08
N ILE A 110 16.89 5.18 -9.71
CA ILE A 110 16.93 6.12 -8.58
C ILE A 110 16.44 5.40 -7.33
N HIS A 111 15.23 4.84 -7.40
CA HIS A 111 14.65 4.03 -6.32
C HIS A 111 14.14 2.69 -6.88
N PRO A 112 14.62 1.55 -6.35
CA PRO A 112 14.18 0.24 -6.81
C PRO A 112 12.76 -0.10 -6.32
N ASP A 113 12.32 0.49 -5.21
CA ASP A 113 11.04 0.22 -4.56
C ASP A 113 10.22 1.50 -4.43
N ILE A 114 8.90 1.38 -4.50
CA ILE A 114 7.95 2.48 -4.23
C ILE A 114 6.96 2.00 -3.18
N TYR A 115 6.70 2.85 -2.19
CA TYR A 115 5.85 2.51 -1.04
C TYR A 115 4.58 3.37 -1.02
N VAL A 116 3.43 2.72 -0.84
CA VAL A 116 2.15 3.37 -0.64
C VAL A 116 1.92 3.59 0.86
N ARG A 117 1.51 4.80 1.22
CA ARG A 117 1.18 5.20 2.59
C ARG A 117 -0.30 5.52 2.67
N ILE A 118 -1.01 4.94 3.62
CA ILE A 118 -2.44 5.22 3.82
C ILE A 118 -2.58 6.41 4.79
N ALA A 119 -3.36 7.40 4.38
CA ALA A 119 -3.74 8.56 5.19
C ALA A 119 -5.25 8.54 5.50
N ASP A 120 -5.68 9.40 6.42
CA ASP A 120 -7.10 9.68 6.70
C ASP A 120 -7.97 8.48 7.10
N LEU A 121 -7.40 7.50 7.81
CA LEU A 121 -8.21 6.44 8.43
C LEU A 121 -9.28 7.10 9.34
N PRO A 122 -10.57 6.73 9.19
CA PRO A 122 -11.67 7.43 9.83
C PRO A 122 -11.69 7.23 11.35
N ILE A 123 -11.21 6.07 11.81
CA ILE A 123 -11.14 5.72 13.23
C ILE A 123 -9.78 6.13 13.77
N VAL A 124 -9.77 6.74 14.95
CA VAL A 124 -8.56 7.07 15.71
C VAL A 124 -8.64 6.34 17.04
N ASP A 125 -7.76 5.37 17.23
CA ASP A 125 -7.70 4.56 18.45
C ASP A 125 -6.90 5.29 19.53
N ASN A 126 -7.39 5.21 20.77
CA ASN A 126 -6.61 5.65 21.91
C ASN A 126 -5.52 4.62 22.20
N LEU A 127 -4.30 5.07 22.47
CA LEU A 127 -3.18 4.19 22.84
C LEU A 127 -3.51 3.26 24.02
N ARG A 128 -4.37 3.71 24.95
CA ARG A 128 -4.79 2.90 26.11
C ARG A 128 -5.79 1.81 25.76
N ASP A 129 -6.42 1.85 24.60
CA ASP A 129 -7.49 0.94 24.18
C ASP A 129 -7.02 -0.15 23.22
N ILE A 130 -5.74 -0.14 22.84
CA ILE A 130 -5.13 -1.20 22.02
C ILE A 130 -5.14 -2.53 22.79
N ARG A 131 -5.75 -3.55 22.20
CA ARG A 131 -5.93 -4.92 22.71
C ARG A 131 -5.63 -5.95 21.62
N HIS A 132 -5.66 -7.24 21.97
CA HIS A 132 -5.41 -8.36 21.06
C HIS A 132 -6.25 -8.34 19.77
N ILE A 133 -7.44 -7.73 19.79
CA ILE A 133 -8.30 -7.58 18.59
C ILE A 133 -7.65 -6.75 17.46
N HIS A 134 -6.68 -5.89 17.78
CA HIS A 134 -6.00 -5.04 16.80
C HIS A 134 -4.78 -5.73 16.16
N LEU A 135 -4.51 -7.00 16.53
CA LEU A 135 -3.35 -7.72 16.03
C LEU A 135 -3.40 -7.87 14.51
N ASN A 136 -2.36 -7.35 13.86
CA ASN A 136 -2.17 -7.39 12.41
C ASN A 136 -3.27 -6.64 11.61
N CYS A 137 -3.96 -5.69 12.24
CA CYS A 137 -4.86 -4.75 11.56
C CYS A 137 -4.19 -3.37 11.46
N LEU A 138 -4.69 -2.54 10.53
CA LEU A 138 -4.24 -1.16 10.40
C LEU A 138 -4.83 -0.31 11.54
N VAL A 139 -3.97 0.38 12.28
CA VAL A 139 -4.37 1.25 13.40
C VAL A 139 -3.91 2.69 13.17
N LYS A 140 -4.71 3.65 13.62
CA LYS A 140 -4.34 5.07 13.63
C LYS A 140 -4.44 5.59 15.05
N VAL A 141 -3.30 6.02 15.59
CA VAL A 141 -3.21 6.53 16.97
C VAL A 141 -2.67 7.96 16.98
N ALA A 142 -2.97 8.70 18.04
CA ALA A 142 -2.44 10.03 18.28
C ALA A 142 -1.73 10.09 19.64
N GLY A 143 -0.62 10.84 19.72
CA GLY A 143 0.15 10.98 20.95
C GLY A 143 1.38 11.88 20.78
N VAL A 144 2.09 12.12 21.88
CA VAL A 144 3.31 12.92 21.92
C VAL A 144 4.53 11.99 21.95
N VAL A 145 5.53 12.26 21.13
CA VAL A 145 6.80 11.54 21.13
C VAL A 145 7.71 12.12 22.20
N THR A 146 8.00 11.35 23.26
CA THR A 146 8.83 11.80 24.40
C THR A 146 10.30 11.40 24.27
N ARG A 147 10.59 10.35 23.49
CA ARG A 147 11.95 9.83 23.29
C ARG A 147 12.10 9.26 21.88
N ARG A 148 13.26 9.48 21.27
CA ARG A 148 13.69 8.84 20.02
C ARG A 148 15.12 8.35 20.16
N THR A 149 15.43 7.21 19.55
CA THR A 149 16.83 6.78 19.37
C THR A 149 17.46 7.57 18.22
N GLY A 150 18.77 7.44 18.06
CA GLY A 150 19.44 7.85 16.81
C GLY A 150 18.95 7.01 15.62
N VAL A 151 19.33 7.44 14.41
CA VAL A 151 19.07 6.69 13.18
C VAL A 151 20.16 5.64 13.02
N PHE A 152 19.78 4.37 13.10
CA PHE A 152 20.68 3.24 12.91
C PHE A 152 20.26 2.42 11.68
N PRO A 153 21.18 2.07 10.78
CA PRO A 153 20.88 1.21 9.64
C PRO A 153 20.51 -0.20 10.13
N HIS A 154 19.50 -0.80 9.50
CA HIS A 154 19.09 -2.18 9.73
C HIS A 154 19.36 -3.02 8.48
N MET A 155 19.59 -4.32 8.68
CA MET A 155 19.80 -5.25 7.56
C MET A 155 18.49 -5.45 6.80
N LYS A 156 18.51 -5.18 5.48
CA LYS A 156 17.41 -5.50 4.56
C LYS A 156 17.55 -6.91 3.97
N ILE A 157 18.78 -7.28 3.64
CA ILE A 157 19.14 -8.60 3.09
C ILE A 157 20.37 -9.07 3.84
N VAL A 158 20.33 -10.29 4.34
CA VAL A 158 21.46 -10.94 4.99
C VAL A 158 22.01 -11.99 4.02
N LYS A 159 23.26 -11.83 3.62
CA LYS A 159 24.02 -12.84 2.85
C LYS A 159 25.15 -13.34 3.73
N LEU A 160 25.34 -14.65 3.76
CA LEU A 160 26.36 -15.31 4.55
C LEU A 160 27.26 -16.09 3.61
N ASP A 161 28.57 -15.95 3.79
CA ASP A 161 29.56 -16.71 3.04
C ASP A 161 30.02 -17.92 3.86
N CYS A 162 30.07 -19.10 3.23
CA CYS A 162 30.48 -20.32 3.89
C CYS A 162 31.99 -20.29 4.16
N GLN A 163 32.39 -20.39 5.43
CA GLN A 163 33.80 -20.36 5.81
C GLN A 163 34.63 -21.56 5.32
N ARG A 164 33.99 -22.66 4.87
CA ARG A 164 34.71 -23.86 4.40
C ARG A 164 34.93 -23.90 2.89
N CYS A 165 33.97 -23.44 2.10
CA CYS A 165 33.98 -23.65 0.64
C CYS A 165 33.92 -22.35 -0.19
N GLY A 166 33.70 -21.20 0.45
CA GLY A 166 33.27 -20.00 -0.27
C GLY A 166 31.91 -20.22 -0.92
#